data_AF-A0A8J7Z498-F1
#
_entry.id   AF-A0A8J7Z498-F1
#
_cell.length_a   1.000
_cell.length_b   1.000
_cell.length_c   1.000
_cell.angle_alpha   90.00
_cell.angle_beta   90.00
_cell.angle_gamma   90.00
#
_symmetry.space_group_name_H-M   'P 1'
#
loop_
_entity.id
_entity.type
_entity.pdbx_description
1 polymer ?
#
loop_
_entity_poly.entity_id
_entity_poly.type
_entity_poly.pdbx_seq_one_letter_code
_entity_poly.pdbx_strand_id
1 'polypeptide(L)'
;MRTLLFQLTGWMLFSSIVALAEASSAQDRAAQPNCQDPQTQLDMNLCAAKAAQTADRTLNQVYRRVRAIYQGTALDKQLIDAQLAWMTFRAENCTFAKRRFEGGSIAPMIEQSCMERLTRQRTEELASFLERDKL
;
A
#
# COMPACT_ATOMS: atom_id res chain seq x y z
N MET A 1 45.82 -32.91 -8.82
CA MET A 1 46.63 -32.51 -9.99
C MET A 1 46.72 -33.68 -10.97
N ARG A 2 45.74 -33.82 -11.87
CA ARG A 2 45.88 -34.43 -13.20
C ARG A 2 44.52 -34.44 -13.90
N THR A 3 44.57 -34.03 -15.14
CA THR A 3 43.50 -33.59 -16.03
C THR A 3 42.92 -34.74 -16.87
N LEU A 4 41.63 -34.62 -17.17
CA LEU A 4 40.96 -34.86 -18.46
C LEU A 4 41.09 -36.22 -19.15
N LEU A 5 39.95 -36.90 -19.34
CA LEU A 5 39.60 -37.57 -20.60
C LEU A 5 38.09 -37.42 -20.88
N PHE A 6 37.78 -36.43 -21.72
CA PHE A 6 36.52 -36.25 -22.45
C PHE A 6 36.66 -36.94 -23.81
N GLN A 7 35.79 -37.90 -24.15
CA GLN A 7 35.47 -38.35 -25.52
C GLN A 7 34.01 -38.87 -25.46
N LEU A 8 33.00 -38.15 -25.97
CA LEU A 8 32.55 -37.98 -27.37
C LEU A 8 31.72 -39.17 -27.89
N THR A 9 30.41 -38.96 -28.11
CA THR A 9 29.73 -39.22 -29.40
C THR A 9 28.28 -38.72 -29.36
N GLY A 10 28.01 -37.62 -30.08
CA GLY A 10 26.67 -37.16 -30.49
C GLY A 10 25.79 -36.68 -29.33
N TRP A 11 25.01 -35.63 -29.44
CA TRP A 11 24.00 -35.48 -30.46
C TRP A 11 23.94 -34.02 -30.92
N MET A 12 23.47 -33.91 -32.15
CA MET A 12 23.47 -32.76 -33.01
C MET A 12 22.72 -31.57 -32.41
N LEU A 13 23.33 -30.41 -32.60
CA LEU A 13 22.73 -29.10 -32.88
C LEU A 13 21.19 -29.12 -33.08
N PHE A 14 20.45 -28.65 -32.08
CA PHE A 14 19.19 -27.97 -32.30
C PHE A 14 19.32 -26.54 -31.75
N SER A 15 19.91 -25.67 -32.58
CA SER A 15 19.78 -24.22 -32.42
C SER A 15 18.37 -23.86 -32.87
N SER A 16 17.41 -23.91 -31.95
CA SER A 16 16.11 -23.27 -32.14
C SER A 16 16.19 -21.88 -31.53
N ILE A 17 16.46 -20.88 -32.37
CA ILE A 17 16.17 -19.49 -32.05
C ILE A 17 14.64 -19.42 -31.92
N VAL A 18 14.13 -19.54 -30.70
CA VAL A 18 12.76 -19.13 -30.40
C VAL A 18 12.77 -17.61 -30.42
N ALA A 19 12.34 -17.03 -31.53
CA ALA A 19 11.99 -15.62 -31.59
C ALA A 19 10.82 -15.39 -30.60
N LEU A 20 11.15 -14.94 -29.40
CA LEU A 20 10.18 -14.39 -28.47
C LEU A 20 9.66 -13.10 -29.11
N ALA A 21 8.47 -13.17 -29.69
CA ALA A 21 7.72 -11.98 -30.06
C ALA A 21 7.52 -11.15 -28.78
N GLU A 22 8.05 -9.92 -28.77
CA GLU A 22 7.74 -8.94 -27.75
C GLU A 22 6.25 -8.59 -27.87
N ALA A 23 5.43 -9.21 -27.02
CA ALA A 23 4.07 -8.74 -26.81
C ALA A 23 4.17 -7.38 -26.10
N SER A 24 4.06 -6.29 -26.86
CA SER A 24 3.87 -4.96 -26.29
C SER A 24 2.50 -4.94 -25.61
N SER A 25 2.47 -5.16 -24.30
CA SER A 25 1.28 -4.89 -23.51
C SER A 25 1.08 -3.38 -23.52
N ALA A 26 0.21 -2.89 -24.40
CA ALA A 26 -0.39 -1.57 -24.24
C ALA A 26 -1.14 -1.60 -22.91
N GLN A 27 -0.48 -1.15 -21.85
CA GLN A 27 -1.13 -0.85 -20.59
C GLN A 27 -2.03 0.34 -20.87
N ASP A 28 -3.31 0.08 -21.15
CA ASP A 28 -4.36 1.08 -21.05
C ASP A 28 -4.29 1.66 -19.64
N ARG A 29 -3.60 2.80 -19.51
CA ARG A 29 -3.70 3.63 -18.32
C ARG A 29 -5.11 4.18 -18.34
N ALA A 30 -6.03 3.46 -17.70
CA ALA A 30 -7.36 3.96 -17.43
C ALA A 30 -7.24 5.41 -16.95
N ALA A 31 -7.91 6.33 -17.65
CA ALA A 31 -7.85 7.75 -17.32
C ALA A 31 -8.19 7.92 -15.83
N GLN A 32 -7.34 8.65 -15.10
CA GLN A 32 -7.58 8.93 -13.68
C GLN A 32 -8.92 9.67 -13.54
N PRO A 33 -9.80 9.27 -12.60
CA PRO A 33 -11.11 9.90 -12.45
C PRO A 33 -10.98 11.36 -12.00
N ASN A 34 -11.91 12.20 -12.44
CA ASN A 34 -12.06 13.55 -11.89
C ASN A 34 -12.69 13.48 -10.50
N CYS A 35 -11.86 13.49 -9.45
CA CYS A 35 -12.36 13.41 -8.07
C CYS A 35 -13.04 14.67 -7.54
N GLN A 36 -13.09 15.76 -8.32
CA GLN A 36 -13.94 16.90 -7.98
C GLN A 36 -15.40 16.68 -8.38
N ASP A 37 -15.64 15.80 -9.35
CA ASP A 37 -16.98 15.50 -9.88
C ASP A 37 -17.02 14.06 -10.46
N PRO A 38 -16.96 13.02 -9.59
CA PRO A 38 -16.95 11.63 -10.05
C PRO A 38 -18.33 11.24 -10.61
N GLN A 39 -18.37 10.77 -11.85
CA GLN A 39 -19.63 10.51 -12.56
C GLN A 39 -20.16 9.09 -12.38
N THR A 40 -19.27 8.12 -12.11
CA THR A 40 -19.64 6.72 -11.95
C THR A 40 -19.29 6.20 -10.56
N GLN A 41 -19.92 5.10 -10.14
CA GLN A 41 -19.53 4.44 -8.88
C GLN A 41 -18.09 3.93 -8.92
N LEU A 42 -17.58 3.57 -10.11
CA LEU A 42 -16.16 3.22 -10.27
C LEU A 42 -15.27 4.43 -9.99
N ASP A 43 -15.60 5.61 -10.53
CA ASP A 43 -14.87 6.85 -10.25
C ASP A 43 -14.90 7.19 -8.77
N MET A 44 -16.08 7.09 -8.13
CA MET A 44 -16.23 7.32 -6.70
C MET A 44 -15.35 6.36 -5.87
N ASN A 45 -15.33 5.07 -6.21
CA ASN A 45 -14.50 4.06 -5.54
C ASN A 45 -13.00 4.39 -5.67
N LEU A 46 -12.56 4.75 -6.89
CA LEU A 46 -11.18 5.12 -7.18
C LEU A 46 -10.77 6.41 -6.45
N CYS A 47 -11.67 7.39 -6.38
CA CYS A 47 -11.43 8.65 -5.66
C CYS A 47 -11.35 8.44 -4.15
N ALA A 48 -12.20 7.60 -3.57
CA ALA A 48 -12.11 7.25 -2.15
C ALA A 48 -10.78 6.52 -1.84
N ALA A 49 -10.35 5.59 -2.70
CA ALA A 49 -9.05 4.93 -2.55
C ALA A 49 -7.87 5.93 -2.63
N LYS A 50 -7.93 6.88 -3.56
CA LYS A 50 -6.93 7.94 -3.70
C LYS A 50 -6.89 8.86 -2.47
N ALA A 51 -8.05 9.19 -1.89
CA ALA A 51 -8.14 9.99 -0.67
C ALA A 51 -7.54 9.23 0.52
N ALA A 52 -7.88 7.96 0.71
CA ALA A 52 -7.30 7.10 1.73
C ALA A 52 -5.77 6.99 1.59
N GLN A 53 -5.26 6.77 0.37
CA GLN A 53 -3.82 6.73 0.10
C GLN A 53 -3.13 8.07 0.42
N THR A 54 -3.80 9.19 0.13
CA THR A 54 -3.29 10.52 0.46
C THR A 54 -3.20 10.73 1.96
N ALA A 55 -4.24 10.35 2.71
CA ALA A 55 -4.22 10.37 4.17
C ALA A 55 -3.09 9.47 4.73
N ASP A 56 -2.87 8.29 4.16
CA ASP A 56 -1.84 7.35 4.63
C ASP A 56 -0.42 7.90 4.39
N ARG A 57 -0.18 8.59 3.26
CA ARG A 57 1.09 9.30 3.06
C ARG A 57 1.32 10.37 4.13
N THR A 58 0.31 11.15 4.47
CA THR A 58 0.39 12.17 5.53
C THR A 58 0.68 11.54 6.89
N LEU A 59 -0.05 10.49 7.26
CA LEU A 59 0.18 9.73 8.49
C LEU A 59 1.62 9.23 8.58
N ASN A 60 2.14 8.63 7.51
CA ASN A 60 3.51 8.11 7.49
C ASN A 60 4.57 9.22 7.64
N GLN A 61 4.31 10.42 7.10
CA GLN A 61 5.19 11.58 7.31
C GLN A 61 5.19 12.03 8.77
N VAL A 62 4.02 12.15 9.40
CA VAL A 62 3.90 12.55 10.82
C VAL A 62 4.50 11.48 11.73
N TYR A 63 4.18 10.20 11.50
CA TYR A 63 4.73 9.08 12.25
C TYR A 63 6.26 9.07 12.25
N ARG A 64 6.91 9.30 11.10
CA ARG A 64 8.38 9.41 11.04
C ARG A 64 8.94 10.55 11.88
N ARG A 65 8.25 11.70 11.90
CA ARG A 65 8.65 12.85 12.75
C ARG A 65 8.53 12.52 14.23
N VAL A 66 7.43 11.89 14.65
CA VAL A 66 7.22 11.48 16.04
C VAL A 66 8.26 10.43 16.45
N ARG A 67 8.48 9.41 15.60
CA ARG A 67 9.45 8.35 15.88
C ARG A 67 10.87 8.90 16.05
N ALA A 68 11.25 9.93 15.29
CA ALA A 68 12.57 10.56 15.40
C ALA A 68 12.84 11.16 16.79
N ILE A 69 11.81 11.56 17.54
CA ILE A 69 11.98 12.13 18.89
C ILE A 69 12.36 11.04 19.90
N TYR A 70 11.77 9.85 19.78
CA TYR A 70 11.99 8.74 20.70
C TYR A 70 13.11 7.79 20.25
N GLN A 71 13.73 8.04 19.09
CA GLN A 71 14.74 7.16 18.51
C GLN A 71 15.90 6.91 19.49
N GLY A 72 16.23 5.64 19.71
CA GLY A 72 17.27 5.24 20.66
C GLY A 72 16.81 5.12 22.13
N THR A 73 15.54 5.39 22.41
CA THR A 73 14.93 5.20 23.74
C THR A 73 14.08 3.92 23.78
N ALA A 74 13.75 3.45 24.99
CA ALA A 74 12.81 2.34 25.17
C ALA A 74 11.38 2.67 24.65
N LEU A 75 11.05 3.96 24.51
CA LEU A 75 9.74 4.42 24.04
C LEU A 75 9.55 4.24 22.52
N ASP A 76 10.63 4.15 21.73
CA ASP A 76 10.55 3.89 20.27
C ASP A 76 9.80 2.59 19.99
N LYS A 77 10.18 1.51 20.71
CA LYS A 77 9.51 0.22 20.58
C LYS A 77 8.02 0.31 20.94
N GLN A 78 7.67 1.04 22.00
CA GLN A 78 6.28 1.19 22.41
C GLN A 78 5.45 1.94 21.34
N LEU A 79 6.02 2.98 20.73
CA LEU A 79 5.38 3.69 19.63
C LEU A 79 5.19 2.81 18.39
N ILE A 80 6.18 1.97 18.04
CA ILE A 80 6.07 1.00 16.94
C ILE A 80 4.95 0.00 17.22
N ASP A 81 4.95 -0.61 18.40
CA ASP A 81 3.97 -1.64 18.78
C ASP A 81 2.54 -1.05 18.77
N ALA A 82 2.36 0.17 19.31
CA ALA A 82 1.08 0.88 19.28
C ALA A 82 0.61 1.17 17.84
N GLN A 83 1.52 1.57 16.95
CA GLN A 83 1.19 1.85 15.56
C GLN A 83 0.77 0.58 14.80
N LEU A 84 1.45 -0.55 15.02
CA LEU A 84 1.10 -1.84 14.42
C LEU A 84 -0.27 -2.35 14.90
N ALA A 85 -0.55 -2.22 16.20
CA ALA A 85 -1.86 -2.55 16.75
C ALA A 85 -2.96 -1.68 16.14
N TRP A 86 -2.73 -0.37 16.01
CA TRP A 86 -3.67 0.53 15.34
C TRP A 86 -3.91 0.17 13.87
N MET A 87 -2.87 -0.23 13.13
CA MET A 87 -3.02 -0.66 11.73
C MET A 87 -3.94 -1.87 11.60
N THR A 88 -3.81 -2.83 12.52
CA THR A 88 -4.68 -4.02 12.59
C THR A 88 -6.12 -3.61 12.90
N PHE A 89 -6.33 -2.78 13.93
CA PHE A 89 -7.64 -2.23 14.26
C PHE A 89 -8.28 -1.53 13.05
N ARG A 90 -7.54 -0.65 12.36
CA ARG A 90 -8.03 0.09 11.19
C ARG A 90 -8.52 -0.87 10.10
N ALA A 91 -7.71 -1.88 9.78
CA ALA A 91 -8.04 -2.85 8.74
C ALA A 91 -9.30 -3.66 9.08
N GLU A 92 -9.37 -4.22 10.28
CA GLU A 92 -10.52 -5.01 10.72
C GLU A 92 -11.80 -4.17 10.84
N ASN A 93 -11.69 -2.97 11.43
CA ASN A 93 -12.82 -2.06 11.57
C ASN A 93 -13.37 -1.63 10.20
N CYS A 94 -12.51 -1.31 9.23
CA CYS A 94 -12.97 -0.89 7.91
C CYS A 94 -13.47 -2.05 7.04
N THR A 95 -12.91 -3.25 7.23
CA THR A 95 -13.49 -4.49 6.68
C THR A 95 -14.89 -4.71 7.22
N PHE A 96 -15.10 -4.54 8.53
CA PHE A 96 -16.42 -4.63 9.15
C PHE A 96 -17.38 -3.54 8.63
N ALA A 97 -16.93 -2.29 8.50
CA ALA A 97 -17.75 -1.17 8.05
C ALA A 97 -18.39 -1.40 6.67
N LYS A 98 -17.68 -2.06 5.74
CA LYS A 98 -18.25 -2.38 4.42
C LYS A 98 -19.22 -3.56 4.41
N ARG A 99 -19.28 -4.40 5.45
CA ARG A 99 -20.06 -5.67 5.45
C ARG A 99 -21.53 -5.47 5.14
N ARG A 100 -22.13 -4.37 5.62
CA ARG A 100 -23.55 -4.06 5.35
C ARG A 100 -23.87 -3.87 3.86
N PHE A 101 -22.84 -3.63 3.04
CA PHE A 101 -22.94 -3.33 1.62
C PHE A 101 -22.30 -4.42 0.74
N GLU A 102 -21.91 -5.57 1.31
CA GLU A 102 -21.23 -6.65 0.59
C GLU A 102 -22.01 -7.08 -0.65
N GLY A 103 -21.29 -7.30 -1.77
CA GLY A 103 -21.88 -7.56 -3.09
C GLY A 103 -22.36 -6.32 -3.84
N GLY A 104 -22.49 -5.17 -3.17
CA GLY A 104 -22.83 -3.88 -3.77
C GLY A 104 -21.60 -3.12 -4.30
N SER A 105 -21.79 -2.36 -5.38
CA SER A 105 -20.73 -1.55 -6.01
C SER A 105 -20.18 -0.43 -5.11
N ILE A 106 -20.91 -0.06 -4.05
CA ILE A 106 -20.51 0.96 -3.07
C ILE A 106 -19.58 0.42 -1.96
N ALA A 107 -19.52 -0.89 -1.74
CA ALA A 107 -18.73 -1.47 -0.64
C ALA A 107 -17.25 -1.04 -0.61
N PRO A 108 -16.54 -0.97 -1.76
CA PRO A 108 -15.17 -0.48 -1.78
C PRO A 108 -15.05 0.98 -1.35
N MET A 109 -15.98 1.85 -1.76
CA MET A 109 -16.00 3.26 -1.32
C MET A 109 -16.14 3.36 0.19
N ILE A 110 -17.07 2.60 0.79
CA ILE A 110 -17.30 2.60 2.24
C ILE A 110 -16.03 2.20 3.01
N GLU A 111 -15.36 1.14 2.57
CA GLU A 111 -14.11 0.70 3.17
C GLU A 111 -13.03 1.78 3.07
N GLN A 112 -12.83 2.36 1.89
CA GLN A 112 -11.79 3.39 1.68
C GLN A 112 -12.09 4.68 2.44
N SER A 113 -13.35 5.13 2.50
CA SER A 113 -13.74 6.29 3.33
C SER A 113 -13.52 6.03 4.82
N CYS A 114 -13.75 4.80 5.31
CA CYS A 114 -13.39 4.42 6.67
C CYS A 114 -11.87 4.49 6.89
N MET A 115 -11.08 3.95 5.95
CA MET A 115 -9.62 3.97 6.02
C MET A 115 -9.10 5.40 6.07
N GLU A 116 -9.63 6.30 5.24
CA GLU A 116 -9.27 7.72 5.24
C GLU A 116 -9.56 8.36 6.61
N ARG A 117 -10.80 8.24 7.11
CA ARG A 117 -11.23 8.86 8.35
C ARG A 117 -10.37 8.46 9.55
N LEU A 118 -10.16 7.15 9.73
CA LEU A 118 -9.33 6.64 10.84
C LEU A 118 -7.87 7.07 10.69
N THR A 119 -7.36 7.15 9.47
CA THR A 119 -5.99 7.59 9.19
C THR A 119 -5.79 9.07 9.52
N ARG A 120 -6.77 9.93 9.23
CA ARG A 120 -6.74 11.35 9.62
C ARG A 120 -6.75 11.51 11.14
N GLN A 121 -7.64 10.80 11.83
CA GLN A 121 -7.71 10.82 13.30
C GLN A 121 -6.38 10.39 13.93
N ARG A 122 -5.79 9.30 13.44
CA ARG A 122 -4.48 8.86 13.94
C ARG A 122 -3.35 9.85 13.64
N THR A 123 -3.43 10.56 12.51
CA THR A 123 -2.46 11.61 12.17
C THR A 123 -2.52 12.74 13.20
N GLU A 124 -3.72 13.16 13.62
CA GLU A 124 -3.92 14.18 14.65
C GLU A 124 -3.41 13.71 16.02
N GLU A 125 -3.72 12.47 16.41
CA GLU A 125 -3.18 11.86 17.63
C GLU A 125 -1.65 11.88 17.64
N LEU A 126 -1.03 11.44 16.55
CA LEU A 126 0.43 11.42 16.41
C LEU A 126 1.01 12.84 16.43
N ALA A 127 0.38 13.80 15.74
CA ALA A 127 0.82 15.19 15.72
C ALA A 127 0.84 15.82 17.12
N SER A 128 -0.07 15.41 18.01
CA SER A 128 -0.10 15.91 19.38
C SER A 128 1.16 15.55 20.21
N PHE A 129 1.90 14.49 19.84
CA PHE A 129 3.21 14.20 20.47
C PHE A 129 4.27 15.23 20.07
N LEU A 130 4.20 15.79 18.85
CA LEU A 130 5.13 16.82 18.39
C LEU A 130 4.94 18.18 19.08
N GLU A 131 3.73 18.43 19.59
CA GLU A 131 3.42 19.66 20.33
C GLU A 131 3.84 19.56 21.80
N ARG A 132 3.66 18.37 22.41
CA ARG A 132 4.01 18.13 23.81
C ARG A 132 5.52 18.09 24.06
N ASP A 133 6.34 17.62 23.12
CA ASP A 133 7.81 17.58 23.28
C ASP A 133 8.48 18.97 23.15
N LYS A 134 7.71 20.05 22.94
CA LYS A 134 8.21 21.43 22.96
C LYS A 134 8.12 22.10 24.33
N LEU A 135 7.50 21.45 25.31
CA LEU A 135 7.35 21.90 26.69
C LEU A 135 8.41 21.25 27.58
#